data_AF-A0A7X7GJN2-F1
#
_entry.id   AF-A0A7X7GJN2-F1
#
_cell.length_a   1.000
_cell.length_b   1.000
_cell.length_c   1.000
_cell.angle_alpha   90.00
_cell.angle_beta   90.00
_cell.angle_gamma   90.00
#
_symmetry.space_group_name_H-M   'P 1'
#
loop_
_entity.id
_entity.type
_entity.pdbx_description
1 polymer ?
#
loop_
_entity_poly.entity_id
_entity_poly.type
_entity_poly.pdbx_seq_one_letter_code
_entity_poly.pdbx_strand_id
1 'polypeptide(L)'
;LAAYDVVVAADGINSTTRDRLFGPAFRPVYTGYSAWRGWVPGTASTTSESWGPGALFGITPRDGDLTNWFAAVRAPAGGTGNIDELRERYRDWHPAVRNVLDRIDAADVLHHDLYESPPLPSFVHGNVALIGDAAHAMAPNLGRGACEAMIDGATLAVLLSEHPAAEALERYDRARRRRTQRLVRASRTLARVATARRFTALRDPFVGAAARFTR
;
A
#
# COMPACT_ATOMS: atom_id res chain seq x y z
N LEU A 1 -26.94 -6.16 -11.12
CA LEU A 1 -26.83 -5.97 -9.66
C LEU A 1 -28.17 -5.60 -8.98
N ALA A 2 -29.27 -5.46 -9.73
CA ALA A 2 -30.57 -5.04 -9.19
C ALA A 2 -31.40 -6.15 -8.50
N ALA A 3 -30.92 -7.39 -8.46
CA ALA A 3 -31.62 -8.52 -7.84
C ALA A 3 -31.31 -8.68 -6.33
N TYR A 4 -30.51 -7.78 -5.76
CA TYR A 4 -30.07 -7.83 -4.36
C TYR A 4 -30.39 -6.52 -3.67
N ASP A 5 -30.67 -6.56 -2.37
CA ASP A 5 -30.91 -5.34 -1.58
C ASP A 5 -29.65 -4.48 -1.47
N VAL A 6 -28.48 -5.12 -1.28
CA VAL A 6 -27.16 -4.48 -1.23
C VAL A 6 -26.12 -5.40 -1.87
N VAL A 7 -25.19 -4.80 -2.63
CA VAL A 7 -24.01 -5.49 -3.18
C VAL A 7 -22.74 -4.85 -2.61
N VAL A 8 -21.88 -5.67 -2.00
CA VAL A 8 -20.58 -5.22 -1.51
C VAL A 8 -19.49 -5.61 -2.50
N ALA A 9 -18.90 -4.62 -3.15
CA ALA A 9 -17.82 -4.78 -4.11
C ALA A 9 -16.46 -4.67 -3.41
N ALA A 10 -15.90 -5.84 -3.12
CA ALA A 10 -14.58 -6.03 -2.50
C ALA A 10 -13.58 -6.67 -3.49
N ASP A 11 -13.73 -6.40 -4.79
CA ASP A 11 -13.02 -7.04 -5.91
C ASP A 11 -11.62 -6.45 -6.18
N GLY A 12 -11.01 -5.84 -5.16
CA GLY A 12 -9.59 -5.47 -5.15
C GLY A 12 -9.21 -4.31 -6.07
N ILE A 13 -7.90 -4.10 -6.24
CA ILE A 13 -7.36 -2.95 -6.98
C ILE A 13 -7.81 -2.93 -8.44
N ASN A 14 -7.96 -4.09 -9.07
CA ASN A 14 -8.44 -4.24 -10.46
C ASN A 14 -9.97 -4.35 -10.57
N SER A 15 -10.70 -3.77 -9.61
CA SER A 15 -12.16 -3.82 -9.51
C SER A 15 -12.84 -3.51 -10.85
N THR A 16 -13.45 -4.56 -11.41
CA THR A 16 -14.32 -4.43 -12.60
C THR A 16 -15.61 -3.73 -12.25
N THR A 17 -16.01 -3.80 -10.98
CA THR A 17 -17.21 -3.13 -10.47
C THR A 17 -17.01 -1.61 -10.44
N ARG A 18 -15.88 -1.13 -9.91
CA ARG A 18 -15.52 0.31 -9.95
C ARG A 18 -15.49 0.82 -11.39
N ASP A 19 -14.87 0.08 -12.30
CA ASP A 19 -14.75 0.48 -13.70
C ASP A 19 -16.11 0.59 -14.40
N ARG A 20 -17.03 -0.35 -14.14
CA ARG A 20 -18.39 -0.30 -14.67
C ARG A 20 -19.22 0.85 -14.10
N LEU A 21 -19.06 1.18 -12.82
CA LEU A 21 -19.89 2.17 -12.12
C LEU A 21 -19.40 3.62 -12.32
N PHE A 22 -18.08 3.81 -12.39
CA PHE A 22 -17.48 5.15 -12.43
C PHE A 22 -16.73 5.43 -13.73
N GLY A 23 -16.46 4.40 -14.54
CA GLY A 23 -15.76 4.51 -15.80
C GLY A 23 -14.23 4.48 -15.69
N PRO A 24 -13.55 4.46 -16.85
CA PRO A 24 -12.11 4.23 -16.94
C PRO A 24 -11.26 5.34 -16.30
N ALA A 25 -11.80 6.54 -16.10
CA ALA A 25 -11.12 7.65 -15.46
C ALA A 25 -10.74 7.38 -13.99
N PHE A 26 -11.36 6.37 -13.36
CA PHE A 26 -11.09 5.98 -11.97
C PHE A 26 -10.37 4.64 -11.87
N ARG A 27 -9.78 4.15 -12.97
CA ARG A 27 -8.88 2.99 -12.91
C ARG A 27 -7.61 3.33 -12.12
N PRO A 28 -6.94 2.33 -11.51
CA PRO A 28 -5.75 2.57 -10.71
C PRO A 28 -4.63 3.16 -11.56
N VAL A 29 -3.89 4.09 -10.96
CA VAL A 29 -2.77 4.75 -11.61
C VAL A 29 -1.47 4.21 -11.04
N TYR A 30 -0.50 3.95 -11.92
CA TYR A 30 0.82 3.51 -11.50
C TYR A 30 1.50 4.59 -10.67
N THR A 31 2.04 4.20 -9.52
CA THR A 31 2.66 5.15 -8.57
C THR A 31 4.07 5.57 -8.96
N GLY A 32 4.69 4.90 -9.95
CA GLY A 32 6.09 5.08 -10.32
C GLY A 32 7.05 4.20 -9.53
N TYR A 33 6.55 3.20 -8.80
CA TYR A 33 7.34 2.29 -7.98
C TYR A 33 6.96 0.84 -8.22
N SER A 34 7.96 -0.02 -8.12
CA SER A 34 7.81 -1.46 -8.04
C SER A 34 8.28 -1.93 -6.67
N ALA A 35 7.65 -2.98 -6.15
CA ALA A 35 7.92 -3.52 -4.85
C ALA A 35 8.32 -4.98 -4.92
N TRP A 36 9.31 -5.33 -4.11
CA TRP A 36 9.74 -6.70 -3.86
C TRP A 36 9.53 -7.01 -2.39
N ARG A 37 9.11 -8.23 -2.10
CA ARG A 37 8.98 -8.70 -0.72
C ARG A 37 9.18 -10.20 -0.68
N GLY A 38 9.66 -10.67 0.46
CA GLY A 38 9.89 -12.07 0.70
C GLY A 38 10.39 -12.30 2.11
N TRP A 39 10.94 -13.49 2.34
CA TRP A 39 11.61 -13.84 3.57
C TRP A 39 12.93 -14.54 3.28
N VAL A 40 13.83 -14.54 4.26
CA VAL A 40 15.09 -15.30 4.23
C VAL A 40 15.30 -15.99 5.58
N PRO A 41 16.04 -17.12 5.63
CA PRO A 41 16.42 -17.77 6.88
C PRO A 41 17.25 -16.86 7.80
N GLY A 42 17.08 -17.06 9.11
CA GLY A 42 17.75 -16.34 10.19
C GLY A 42 16.94 -15.13 10.66
N THR A 43 16.87 -14.95 11.97
CA THR A 43 16.08 -13.87 12.60
C THR A 43 16.84 -12.54 12.66
N ALA A 44 16.26 -11.48 12.11
CA ALA A 44 16.71 -10.12 12.33
C ALA A 44 16.49 -9.71 13.80
N SER A 45 17.44 -9.02 14.42
CA SER A 45 17.33 -8.62 15.82
C SER A 45 16.38 -7.44 16.04
N THR A 46 16.16 -6.61 15.02
CA THR A 46 15.32 -5.42 15.10
C THR A 46 14.57 -5.18 13.79
N THR A 47 13.47 -4.43 13.90
CA THR A 47 12.82 -3.83 12.74
C THR A 47 13.60 -2.59 12.31
N SER A 48 13.94 -2.51 11.03
CA SER A 48 14.63 -1.36 10.44
C SER A 48 14.08 -1.03 9.06
N GLU A 49 14.07 0.25 8.72
CA GLU A 49 13.79 0.74 7.36
C GLU A 49 14.89 1.72 6.95
N SER A 50 15.48 1.48 5.79
CA SER A 50 16.60 2.23 5.24
C SER A 50 16.18 2.94 3.97
N TRP A 51 16.49 4.23 3.86
CA TRP A 51 16.05 5.07 2.75
C TRP A 51 17.25 5.57 1.95
N GLY A 52 17.17 5.45 0.63
CA GLY A 52 18.17 5.95 -0.29
C GLY A 52 17.55 6.63 -1.51
N PRO A 53 18.38 7.16 -2.42
CA PRO A 53 17.89 7.87 -3.60
C PRO A 53 17.01 6.96 -4.48
N GLY A 54 15.70 7.21 -4.49
CA GLY A 54 14.76 6.44 -5.32
C GLY A 54 14.47 5.02 -4.84
N ALA A 55 14.89 4.64 -3.64
CA ALA A 55 14.70 3.29 -3.12
C ALA A 55 14.55 3.30 -1.59
N LEU A 56 13.80 2.33 -1.06
CA LEU A 56 13.74 2.02 0.37
C LEU A 56 13.88 0.50 0.56
N PHE A 57 14.41 0.09 1.70
CA PHE A 57 14.55 -1.32 2.06
C PHE A 57 14.19 -1.51 3.54
N GLY A 58 13.26 -2.42 3.83
CA GLY A 58 12.83 -2.76 5.17
C GLY A 58 13.21 -4.19 5.55
N ILE A 59 13.54 -4.37 6.82
CA ILE A 59 13.90 -5.64 7.44
C ILE A 59 13.12 -5.75 8.74
N THR A 60 12.37 -6.84 8.92
CA THR A 60 11.58 -7.11 10.13
C THR A 60 11.75 -8.57 10.57
N PRO A 61 11.80 -8.85 11.88
CA PRO A 61 11.76 -10.22 12.39
C PRO A 61 10.46 -10.92 11.94
N ARG A 62 10.51 -12.24 11.76
CA ARG A 62 9.36 -13.10 11.47
C ARG A 62 9.50 -14.41 12.25
N ASP A 63 8.38 -14.96 12.71
CA ASP A 63 8.36 -16.25 13.40
C ASP A 63 8.97 -17.37 12.55
N GLY A 64 9.53 -18.39 13.22
CA GLY A 64 10.12 -19.56 12.57
C GLY A 64 11.57 -19.40 12.13
N ASP A 65 12.34 -18.57 12.83
CA ASP A 65 13.71 -18.19 12.49
C ASP A 65 13.85 -17.58 11.08
N LEU A 66 12.96 -16.63 10.77
CA LEU A 66 12.91 -15.97 9.48
C LEU A 66 13.07 -14.46 9.63
N THR A 67 13.64 -13.84 8.60
CA THR A 67 13.61 -12.39 8.39
C THR A 67 12.67 -12.09 7.25
N ASN A 68 11.64 -11.28 7.50
CA ASN A 68 10.87 -10.68 6.43
C ASN A 68 11.59 -9.43 5.90
N TRP A 69 11.54 -9.22 4.59
CA TRP A 69 12.14 -8.06 3.95
C TRP A 69 11.21 -7.50 2.88
N PHE A 70 11.36 -6.21 2.62
CA PHE A 70 10.69 -5.55 1.50
C PHE A 70 11.57 -4.47 0.90
N ALA A 71 11.42 -4.23 -0.39
CA ALA A 71 12.04 -3.16 -1.12
C ALA A 71 10.99 -2.43 -1.93
N ALA A 72 11.04 -1.10 -1.98
CA ALA A 72 10.30 -0.33 -2.96
C ALA A 72 11.26 0.57 -3.72
N VAL A 73 11.20 0.48 -5.05
CA VAL A 73 12.16 1.11 -5.94
C VAL A 73 11.42 1.89 -7.00
N ARG A 74 11.89 3.11 -7.29
CA ARG A 74 11.39 3.89 -8.43
C ARG A 74 11.85 3.24 -9.75
N ALA A 75 10.90 2.71 -10.50
CA ALA A 75 11.13 2.04 -11.78
C ALA A 75 9.97 2.34 -12.76
N PRO A 76 10.14 2.05 -14.07
CA PRO A 76 9.01 1.92 -14.99
C PRO A 76 8.14 0.69 -14.64
N ALA A 77 6.85 0.74 -14.98
CA ALA A 77 5.97 -0.42 -14.84
C ALA A 77 6.34 -1.54 -15.83
N GLY A 78 5.96 -2.78 -15.50
CA GLY A 78 6.17 -3.96 -16.34
C GLY A 78 7.55 -4.59 -16.21
N GLY A 79 8.28 -4.28 -15.13
CA GLY A 79 9.59 -4.89 -14.85
C GLY A 79 9.51 -6.41 -14.66
N THR A 80 10.62 -7.10 -14.95
CA THR A 80 10.71 -8.57 -14.81
C THR A 80 10.72 -9.03 -13.35
N GLY A 81 11.05 -8.13 -12.42
CA GLY A 81 11.24 -8.45 -11.02
C GLY A 81 12.55 -9.15 -10.71
N ASN A 82 13.50 -9.16 -11.64
CA ASN A 82 14.80 -9.83 -11.47
C ASN A 82 15.52 -9.33 -10.20
N ILE A 83 15.88 -10.28 -9.33
CA ILE A 83 16.56 -9.98 -8.07
C ILE A 83 17.96 -9.40 -8.26
N ASP A 84 18.62 -9.68 -9.38
CA ASP A 84 19.94 -9.12 -9.67
C ASP A 84 19.87 -7.59 -9.87
N GLU A 85 18.74 -7.07 -10.36
CA GLU A 85 18.50 -5.62 -10.41
C GLU A 85 18.46 -5.00 -9.01
N LEU A 86 17.94 -5.73 -8.02
CA LEU A 86 17.99 -5.33 -6.61
C LEU A 86 19.41 -5.37 -6.08
N ARG A 87 20.13 -6.47 -6.30
CA ARG A 87 21.53 -6.61 -5.84
C ARG A 87 22.40 -5.46 -6.34
N GLU A 88 22.29 -5.12 -7.63
CA GLU A 88 23.01 -3.98 -8.21
C GLU A 88 22.57 -2.66 -7.59
N ARG A 89 21.26 -2.42 -7.42
CA ARG A 89 20.74 -1.17 -6.84
C ARG A 89 21.16 -0.95 -5.39
N TYR A 90 21.31 -2.02 -4.62
CA TYR A 90 21.64 -1.98 -3.20
C TYR A 90 23.11 -2.29 -2.90
N ARG A 91 23.98 -2.40 -3.92
CA ARG A 91 25.40 -2.78 -3.78
C ARG A 91 26.20 -1.94 -2.79
N ASP A 92 25.90 -0.64 -2.72
CA ASP A 92 26.63 0.31 -1.86
C ASP A 92 25.91 0.59 -0.53
N TRP A 93 24.79 -0.10 -0.26
CA TRP A 93 24.02 0.09 0.98
C TRP A 93 24.68 -0.65 2.15
N HIS A 94 24.33 -0.28 3.38
CA HIS A 94 24.96 -0.83 4.58
C HIS A 94 24.84 -2.37 4.67
N PRO A 95 25.76 -3.05 5.40
CA PRO A 95 25.89 -4.51 5.38
C PRO A 95 24.61 -5.30 5.66
N ALA A 96 23.74 -4.81 6.55
CA ALA A 96 22.50 -5.50 6.87
C ALA A 96 21.58 -5.72 5.66
N VAL A 97 21.50 -4.76 4.72
CA VAL A 97 20.70 -4.91 3.48
C VAL A 97 21.35 -5.93 2.56
N ARG A 98 22.67 -5.83 2.33
CA ARG A 98 23.40 -6.78 1.49
C ARG A 98 23.31 -8.21 1.99
N ASN A 99 23.48 -8.41 3.30
CA ASN A 99 23.36 -9.73 3.93
C ASN A 99 21.97 -10.35 3.75
N VAL A 100 20.89 -9.55 3.67
CA VAL A 100 19.57 -10.07 3.31
C VAL A 100 19.55 -10.48 1.84
N LEU A 101 20.01 -9.60 0.93
CA LEU A 101 20.03 -9.86 -0.51
C LEU A 101 20.83 -11.09 -0.93
N ASP A 102 21.92 -11.38 -0.21
CA ASP A 102 22.78 -12.56 -0.44
C ASP A 102 22.08 -13.88 -0.08
N ARG A 103 21.05 -13.83 0.77
CA ARG A 103 20.27 -15.01 1.21
C ARG A 103 18.94 -15.19 0.48
N ILE A 104 18.60 -14.29 -0.45
CA ILE A 104 17.34 -14.37 -1.19
C ILE A 104 17.41 -15.52 -2.19
N ASP A 105 16.46 -16.45 -2.07
CA ASP A 105 16.06 -17.33 -3.16
C ASP A 105 15.08 -16.58 -4.06
N ALA A 106 15.39 -16.49 -5.35
CA ALA A 106 14.54 -15.82 -6.35
C ALA A 106 13.16 -16.47 -6.47
N ALA A 107 13.03 -17.77 -6.16
CA ALA A 107 11.76 -18.49 -6.21
C ALA A 107 10.73 -17.98 -5.17
N ASP A 108 11.21 -17.42 -4.06
CA ASP A 108 10.38 -16.96 -2.93
C ASP A 108 10.10 -15.44 -2.95
N VAL A 109 10.45 -14.76 -4.05
CA VAL A 109 10.30 -13.31 -4.17
C VAL A 109 8.99 -12.95 -4.85
N LEU A 110 8.20 -12.14 -4.17
CA LEU A 110 7.04 -11.49 -4.76
C LEU A 110 7.43 -10.13 -5.32
N HIS A 111 7.27 -9.97 -6.63
CA HIS A 111 7.44 -8.69 -7.34
C HIS A 111 6.09 -8.17 -7.84
N HIS A 112 5.82 -6.89 -7.64
CA HIS A 112 4.63 -6.23 -8.18
C HIS A 112 4.83 -4.73 -8.34
N ASP A 113 4.21 -4.18 -9.38
CA ASP A 113 4.07 -2.75 -9.55
C ASP A 113 3.03 -2.18 -8.58
N LEU A 114 3.35 -1.02 -8.00
CA LEU A 114 2.47 -0.36 -7.04
C LEU A 114 1.52 0.59 -7.78
N TYR A 115 0.23 0.37 -7.58
CA TYR A 115 -0.84 1.22 -8.10
C TYR A 115 -1.64 1.81 -6.95
N GLU A 116 -2.34 2.91 -7.23
CA GLU A 116 -3.26 3.54 -6.30
C GLU A 116 -4.53 3.97 -7.02
N SER A 117 -5.64 4.04 -6.30
CA SER A 117 -6.92 4.47 -6.87
C SER A 117 -7.01 6.00 -6.90
N PRO A 118 -7.42 6.61 -8.03
CA PRO A 118 -7.86 8.00 -8.05
C PRO A 118 -9.00 8.24 -7.04
N PRO A 119 -9.15 9.48 -6.52
CA PRO A 119 -10.22 9.77 -5.57
C PRO A 119 -11.60 9.64 -6.24
N LEU A 120 -12.36 8.62 -5.84
CA LEU A 120 -13.73 8.44 -6.30
C LEU A 120 -14.66 9.57 -5.78
N PRO A 121 -15.66 9.99 -6.56
CA PRO A 121 -16.65 10.97 -6.12
C PRO A 121 -17.59 10.41 -5.04
N SER A 122 -17.80 9.10 -5.05
CA SER A 122 -18.61 8.32 -4.09
C SER A 122 -18.05 6.90 -4.00
N PHE A 123 -18.15 6.25 -2.84
CA PHE A 123 -17.93 4.81 -2.69
C PHE A 123 -19.20 3.99 -2.89
N VAL A 124 -20.33 4.65 -3.15
CA VAL A 124 -21.64 4.05 -3.36
C VAL A 124 -22.21 4.47 -4.71
N HIS A 125 -22.85 3.52 -5.39
CA HIS A 125 -23.68 3.78 -6.57
C HIS A 125 -24.93 2.90 -6.54
N GLY A 126 -26.10 3.51 -6.31
CA GLY A 126 -27.34 2.77 -6.09
C GLY A 126 -27.22 1.86 -4.86
N ASN A 127 -27.47 0.56 -5.05
CA ASN A 127 -27.36 -0.46 -4.00
C ASN A 127 -25.94 -1.06 -3.86
N VAL A 128 -24.93 -0.52 -4.53
CA VAL A 128 -23.56 -1.07 -4.52
C VAL A 128 -22.64 -0.21 -3.66
N ALA A 129 -21.94 -0.82 -2.71
CA ALA A 129 -20.84 -0.21 -1.96
C ALA A 129 -19.49 -0.80 -2.34
N LEU A 130 -18.51 0.04 -2.65
CA LEU A 130 -17.10 -0.34 -2.81
C LEU A 130 -16.40 -0.30 -1.45
N ILE A 131 -15.61 -1.33 -1.14
CA ILE A 131 -14.77 -1.41 0.07
C ILE A 131 -13.31 -1.76 -0.28
N GLY A 132 -12.38 -1.46 0.62
CA GLY A 132 -10.97 -1.80 0.45
C GLY A 132 -10.36 -1.25 -0.83
N ASP A 133 -9.50 -2.02 -1.49
CA ASP A 133 -8.76 -1.57 -2.67
C ASP A 133 -9.66 -1.22 -3.87
N ALA A 134 -10.87 -1.78 -3.94
CA ALA A 134 -11.85 -1.40 -4.94
C ALA A 134 -12.24 0.08 -4.80
N ALA A 135 -12.27 0.61 -3.58
CA ALA A 135 -12.62 2.00 -3.27
C ALA A 135 -11.39 2.93 -3.12
N HIS A 136 -10.34 2.48 -2.44
CA HIS A 136 -9.26 3.35 -1.97
C HIS A 136 -7.87 2.67 -1.91
N ALA A 137 -7.54 1.86 -2.91
CA ALA A 137 -6.20 1.30 -3.05
C ALA A 137 -5.12 2.38 -2.89
N MET A 138 -4.09 2.07 -2.11
CA MET A 138 -3.02 2.98 -1.74
C MET A 138 -1.67 2.28 -1.73
N ALA A 139 -0.60 3.05 -1.91
CA ALA A 139 0.75 2.55 -1.69
C ALA A 139 0.92 2.03 -0.25
N PRO A 140 1.77 1.03 0.00
CA PRO A 140 1.84 0.33 1.29
C PRO A 140 2.56 1.13 2.38
N ASN A 141 3.08 2.34 2.09
CA ASN A 141 3.99 3.09 2.96
C ASN A 141 3.44 3.43 4.36
N LEU A 142 2.11 3.46 4.55
CA LEU A 142 1.50 3.66 5.86
C LEU A 142 1.03 2.36 6.54
N GLY A 143 1.10 1.21 5.86
CA GLY A 143 0.58 -0.06 6.38
C GLY A 143 -0.92 -0.05 6.68
N ARG A 144 -1.69 0.87 6.09
CA ARG A 144 -3.11 1.10 6.43
C ARG A 144 -4.11 0.39 5.54
N GLY A 145 -3.75 -0.06 4.33
CA GLY A 145 -4.70 -0.56 3.34
C GLY A 145 -5.63 -1.67 3.87
N ALA A 146 -5.04 -2.77 4.36
CA ALA A 146 -5.80 -3.89 4.91
C ALA A 146 -6.64 -3.50 6.13
N CYS A 147 -6.08 -2.69 7.03
CA CYS A 147 -6.81 -2.19 8.20
C CYS A 147 -8.01 -1.33 7.80
N GLU A 148 -7.88 -0.45 6.80
CA GLU A 148 -9.00 0.36 6.33
C GLU A 148 -10.06 -0.49 5.61
N ALA A 149 -9.69 -1.54 4.88
CA ALA A 149 -10.64 -2.48 4.30
C ALA A 149 -11.46 -3.22 5.38
N MET A 150 -10.82 -3.66 6.46
CA MET A 150 -11.52 -4.25 7.61
C MET A 150 -12.46 -3.24 8.29
N ILE A 151 -11.99 -2.00 8.48
CA ILE A 151 -12.83 -0.93 9.03
C ILE A 151 -14.02 -0.63 8.12
N ASP A 152 -13.87 -0.68 6.79
CA ASP A 152 -15.00 -0.51 5.86
C ASP A 152 -16.04 -1.59 6.06
N GLY A 153 -15.64 -2.86 6.09
CA GLY A 153 -16.54 -3.98 6.30
C GLY A 153 -17.30 -3.87 7.61
N ALA A 154 -16.58 -3.58 8.71
CA ALA A 154 -17.20 -3.38 10.02
C ALA A 154 -18.15 -2.17 10.05
N THR A 155 -17.74 -1.04 9.45
CA THR A 155 -18.58 0.17 9.38
C THR A 155 -19.86 -0.09 8.59
N LEU A 156 -19.75 -0.77 7.45
CA LEU A 156 -20.89 -1.09 6.61
C LEU A 156 -21.84 -2.07 7.30
N ALA A 157 -21.31 -3.09 7.99
CA ALA A 157 -22.12 -4.05 8.75
C ALA A 157 -22.94 -3.38 9.86
N VAL A 158 -22.31 -2.51 10.66
CA VAL A 158 -22.99 -1.76 11.73
C VAL A 158 -24.09 -0.87 11.13
N LEU A 159 -23.76 -0.06 10.12
CA LEU A 159 -24.74 0.85 9.50
C LEU A 159 -25.93 0.11 8.88
N LEU A 160 -25.70 -1.04 8.25
CA LEU A 160 -26.78 -1.87 7.68
C LEU A 160 -27.65 -2.54 8.74
N SER A 161 -27.14 -2.78 9.95
CA SER A 161 -27.94 -3.30 11.07
C SER A 161 -28.83 -2.25 11.74
N GLU A 162 -28.48 -0.97 11.62
CA GLU A 162 -29.12 0.12 12.34
C GLU A 162 -30.04 0.99 11.46
N HIS A 163 -29.87 0.92 10.13
CA HIS A 163 -30.55 1.80 9.18
C HIS A 163 -31.05 1.05 7.95
N PRO A 164 -32.09 1.55 7.25
CA PRO A 164 -32.46 1.06 5.93
C PRO A 164 -31.28 1.14 4.95
N ALA A 165 -31.20 0.18 4.02
CA ALA A 165 -30.06 0.00 3.12
C ALA A 165 -29.59 1.31 2.43
N ALA A 166 -30.51 2.07 1.85
CA ALA A 166 -30.17 3.32 1.17
C ALA A 166 -29.49 4.34 2.11
N GLU A 167 -30.03 4.52 3.31
CA GLU A 167 -29.48 5.44 4.31
C GLU A 167 -28.13 4.93 4.86
N ALA A 168 -28.02 3.63 5.12
CA ALA A 168 -26.78 3.00 5.58
C ALA A 168 -25.63 3.24 4.59
N LEU A 169 -25.89 3.08 3.29
CA LEU A 169 -24.90 3.28 2.24
C LEU A 169 -24.45 4.75 2.14
N GLU A 170 -25.38 5.71 2.21
CA GLU A 170 -25.03 7.14 2.24
C GLU A 170 -24.18 7.51 3.47
N ARG A 171 -24.51 6.95 4.63
CA ARG A 171 -23.74 7.13 5.87
C ARG A 171 -22.34 6.52 5.73
N TYR A 172 -22.23 5.35 5.11
CA TYR A 172 -20.96 4.69 4.84
C TYR A 172 -20.06 5.56 3.95
N ASP A 173 -20.56 6.09 2.82
CA ASP A 173 -19.78 6.98 1.95
C ASP A 173 -19.24 8.19 2.73
N ARG A 174 -20.13 8.85 3.49
CA ARG A 174 -19.77 10.05 4.26
C ARG A 174 -18.71 9.77 5.32
N ALA A 175 -18.83 8.64 6.02
CA ALA A 175 -17.92 8.25 7.09
C ALA A 175 -16.53 7.85 6.57
N ARG A 176 -16.48 7.13 5.44
CA ARG A 176 -15.25 6.45 4.99
C ARG A 176 -14.50 7.18 3.90
N ARG A 177 -15.20 7.82 2.95
CA ARG A 177 -14.57 8.35 1.72
C ARG A 177 -13.52 9.41 1.98
N ARG A 178 -13.85 10.48 2.72
CA ARG A 178 -12.88 11.56 2.97
C ARG A 178 -11.68 11.09 3.80
N ARG A 179 -11.91 10.19 4.76
CA ARG A 179 -10.86 9.66 5.65
C ARG A 179 -9.86 8.81 4.86
N THR A 180 -10.35 7.83 4.12
CA THR A 180 -9.50 6.93 3.33
C THR A 180 -8.78 7.67 2.20
N GLN A 181 -9.43 8.62 1.52
CA GLN A 181 -8.76 9.45 0.51
C GLN A 181 -7.63 10.32 1.09
N ARG A 182 -7.74 10.78 2.35
CA ARG A 182 -6.63 11.46 3.03
C ARG A 182 -5.47 10.49 3.29
N LEU A 183 -5.76 9.25 3.67
CA LEU A 183 -4.74 8.21 3.87
C LEU A 183 -4.02 7.84 2.56
N VAL A 184 -4.75 7.70 1.45
CA VAL A 184 -4.16 7.48 0.11
C VAL A 184 -3.16 8.61 -0.20
N ARG A 185 -3.57 9.87 -0.03
CA ARG A 185 -2.70 11.05 -0.26
C ARG A 185 -1.50 11.06 0.68
N ALA A 186 -1.70 10.77 1.96
CA ALA A 186 -0.62 10.73 2.95
C ALA A 186 0.39 9.63 2.61
N SER A 187 -0.07 8.43 2.22
CA SER A 187 0.79 7.33 1.80
C SER A 187 1.62 7.71 0.58
N ARG A 188 1.02 8.34 -0.43
CA ARG A 188 1.73 8.88 -1.60
C ARG A 188 2.80 9.89 -1.23
N THR A 189 2.50 10.82 -0.32
CA THR A 189 3.47 11.82 0.15
C THR A 189 4.64 11.15 0.86
N LEU A 190 4.37 10.19 1.75
CA LEU A 190 5.42 9.44 2.44
C LEU A 190 6.30 8.66 1.46
N ALA A 191 5.70 7.99 0.47
CA ALA A 191 6.44 7.28 -0.58
C ALA A 191 7.41 8.22 -1.33
N ARG A 192 6.96 9.43 -1.68
CA ARG A 192 7.79 10.44 -2.35
C ARG A 192 8.94 10.93 -1.47
N VAL A 193 8.71 11.10 -0.17
CA VAL A 193 9.75 11.51 0.79
C VAL A 193 10.77 10.39 0.99
N ALA A 194 10.29 9.18 1.30
CA ALA A 194 11.16 8.01 1.55
C ALA A 194 12.06 7.68 0.35
N THR A 195 11.59 7.93 -0.87
CA THR A 195 12.32 7.64 -2.11
C THR A 195 12.82 8.89 -2.85
N ALA A 196 12.91 10.04 -2.17
CA ALA A 196 13.39 11.28 -2.77
C ALA A 196 14.81 11.09 -3.36
N ARG A 197 15.02 11.52 -4.61
CA ARG A 197 16.34 11.49 -5.28
C ARG A 197 17.15 12.78 -5.12
N ARG A 198 16.49 13.86 -4.71
CA ARG A 198 17.07 15.20 -4.53
C ARG A 198 16.77 15.65 -3.10
N PHE A 199 17.65 16.49 -2.53
CA PHE A 199 17.51 17.03 -1.17
C PHE A 199 17.46 15.96 -0.06
N THR A 200 18.06 14.79 -0.28
CA THR A 200 18.20 13.74 0.75
C THR A 200 18.87 14.28 2.03
N ALA A 201 19.85 15.17 1.88
CA ALA A 201 20.52 15.86 2.97
C ALA A 201 19.60 16.78 3.82
N LEU A 202 18.45 17.23 3.29
CA LEU A 202 17.45 18.00 4.05
C LEU A 202 16.36 17.08 4.64
N ARG A 203 16.06 15.96 3.98
CA ARG A 203 15.10 14.95 4.43
C ARG A 203 15.58 14.24 5.69
N ASP A 204 16.80 13.73 5.68
CA ASP A 204 17.33 12.84 6.73
C ASP A 204 17.36 13.52 8.12
N PRO A 205 17.83 14.79 8.28
CA PRO A 205 17.75 15.48 9.56
C PRO A 205 16.32 15.84 9.99
N PHE A 206 15.41 16.15 9.05
CA PHE A 206 14.02 16.46 9.37
C PHE A 206 13.25 15.23 9.89
N VAL A 207 13.46 14.07 9.27
CA VAL A 207 12.88 12.79 9.70
C VAL A 207 13.50 12.34 11.03
N GLY A 208 14.81 12.47 11.18
CA GLY A 208 15.51 12.18 12.44
C GLY A 208 15.04 13.05 13.61
N ALA A 209 14.69 14.31 13.37
CA ALA A 209 14.10 15.19 14.37
C ALA A 209 12.66 14.75 14.73
N ALA A 210 11.81 14.48 13.75
CA ALA A 210 10.42 14.06 13.97
C ALA A 210 10.30 12.72 14.73
N ALA A 211 11.22 11.76 14.47
CA ALA A 211 11.28 10.48 15.18
C ALA A 211 11.75 10.60 16.63
N ARG A 212 12.46 11.69 17.00
CA ARG A 212 12.89 11.98 18.37
C ARG A 212 11.81 12.65 19.22
N PHE A 213 10.84 13.33 18.59
CA PHE A 213 9.70 13.95 19.28
C PHE A 213 8.56 12.96 19.59
N THR A 214 8.66 11.72 19.13
CA THR A 214 7.65 10.66 19.30
C THR A 214 8.13 9.50 20.18
N ARG A 215 9.27 9.65 20.84
CA ARG A 215 9.71 8.83 21.99
C ARG A 215 9.48 9.62 23.28
#